data_AF-A0A0C2BHP2-F1
#
_entry.id   AF-A0A0C2BHP2-F1
#
_cell.length_a   1.000
_cell.length_b   1.000
_cell.length_c   1.000
_cell.angle_alpha   90.00
_cell.angle_beta   90.00
_cell.angle_gamma   90.00
#
_symmetry.space_group_name_H-M   'P 1'
#
loop_
_entity.id
_entity.type
_entity.pdbx_description
1 polymer ?
#
loop_
_entity_poly.entity_id
_entity_poly.type
_entity_poly.pdbx_seq_one_letter_code
_entity_poly.pdbx_strand_id
1 'polypeptide(L)'
;MPVSTRSSQRTAVDSLSSNSKNSKRMSSINPTSSVSNQEKSYSESILNEDADLSSVPTSEIIDSILEMNSDPRIERLVLALKARTPQGVADAVEAEKRGRSIVISGVPECGLDQPLSVRQKDLEQKVVSILDTLGVDCVPE
;
A
#
# COMPACT_ATOMS: atom_id res chain seq x y z
N MET A 1 37.16 29.87 43.76
CA MET A 1 38.60 29.59 43.68
C MET A 1 38.84 28.36 42.80
N PRO A 2 39.95 28.32 42.03
CA PRO A 2 40.12 27.42 40.89
C PRO A 2 41.34 26.46 41.02
N VAL A 3 41.53 25.65 39.96
CA VAL A 3 42.75 25.05 39.37
C VAL A 3 43.64 24.04 40.12
N SER A 4 43.87 22.89 39.45
CA SER A 4 45.21 22.46 38.96
C SER A 4 45.08 21.35 37.90
N THR A 5 45.46 21.62 36.64
CA THR A 5 46.69 21.16 35.91
C THR A 5 46.74 19.64 35.63
N ARG A 6 47.16 19.07 34.48
CA ARG A 6 48.31 19.39 33.62
C ARG A 6 48.35 18.43 32.39
N SER A 7 48.58 18.99 31.20
CA SER A 7 49.54 18.63 30.12
C SER A 7 49.62 17.24 29.43
N SER A 8 49.72 17.35 28.09
CA SER A 8 50.66 16.68 27.14
C SER A 8 50.00 15.66 26.18
N GLN A 9 50.31 15.58 24.88
CA GLN A 9 51.06 16.38 23.88
C GLN A 9 50.92 15.64 22.52
N ARG A 10 50.86 16.39 21.39
CA ARG A 10 51.44 16.08 20.04
C ARG A 10 50.84 14.88 19.23
N THR A 11 50.79 14.81 17.89
CA THR A 11 51.29 15.56 16.72
C THR A 11 50.58 14.97 15.47
N ALA A 12 50.03 15.79 14.56
CA ALA A 12 50.50 16.08 13.19
C ALA A 12 50.53 14.91 12.18
N VAL A 13 49.71 15.03 11.11
CA VAL A 13 50.07 14.94 9.66
C VAL A 13 48.87 15.56 8.89
N ASP A 14 49.02 16.69 8.19
CA ASP A 14 49.45 16.83 6.78
C ASP A 14 48.67 15.92 5.81
N SER A 15 48.15 16.33 4.65
CA SER A 15 48.11 17.62 3.95
C SER A 15 47.39 17.39 2.61
N LEU A 16 46.66 18.43 2.11
CA LEU A 16 46.56 18.85 0.68
C LEU A 16 45.95 17.85 -0.34
N SER A 17 45.35 18.20 -1.48
CA SER A 17 44.92 19.40 -2.20
C SER A 17 44.42 18.87 -3.56
N SER A 18 43.46 19.53 -4.21
CA SER A 18 43.56 19.95 -5.64
C SER A 18 42.20 20.10 -6.34
N ASN A 19 42.08 21.29 -6.96
CA ASN A 19 41.06 21.77 -7.89
C ASN A 19 40.73 20.83 -9.06
N SER A 20 39.52 20.98 -9.61
CA SER A 20 39.36 21.03 -11.08
C SER A 20 38.16 21.88 -11.50
N LYS A 21 38.46 22.99 -12.20
CA LYS A 21 37.50 23.77 -12.99
C LYS A 21 37.39 23.09 -14.35
N ASN A 22 36.18 22.82 -14.84
CA ASN A 22 35.99 22.68 -16.27
C ASN A 22 34.71 23.36 -16.74
N SER A 23 34.92 24.36 -17.58
CA SER A 23 33.91 25.09 -18.36
C SER A 23 33.77 24.36 -19.69
N LYS A 24 32.57 23.91 -20.06
CA LYS A 24 32.27 23.58 -21.46
C LYS A 24 30.87 24.01 -21.85
N ARG A 25 30.87 24.62 -23.04
CA ARG A 25 29.86 25.44 -23.71
C ARG A 25 28.63 24.63 -24.12
N MET A 26 27.55 25.38 -24.32
CA MET A 26 26.30 24.95 -24.94
C MET A 26 26.52 24.40 -26.36
N SER A 27 25.74 23.39 -26.72
CA SER A 27 25.31 23.15 -28.10
C SER A 27 23.87 22.66 -28.11
N SER A 28 23.03 23.46 -28.75
CA SER A 28 21.63 23.25 -29.09
C SER A 28 21.35 21.86 -29.66
N ILE A 29 20.35 21.17 -29.11
CA ILE A 29 19.67 20.05 -29.76
C ILE A 29 18.18 20.22 -29.47
N ASN A 30 17.41 20.64 -30.48
CA ASN A 30 15.94 20.59 -30.45
C ASN A 30 15.50 19.11 -30.45
N PRO A 31 14.64 18.66 -29.53
CA PRO A 31 13.87 17.47 -29.77
C PRO A 31 12.69 17.86 -30.66
N THR A 32 12.80 17.50 -31.94
CA THR A 32 11.69 17.37 -32.87
C THR A 32 10.54 16.67 -32.15
N SER A 33 9.40 17.36 -32.04
CA SER A 33 8.13 16.78 -31.63
C SER A 33 7.69 15.76 -32.67
N SER A 34 8.14 14.52 -32.54
CA SER A 34 7.45 13.39 -33.15
C SER A 34 6.18 13.19 -32.35
N VAL A 35 5.08 13.74 -32.88
CA VAL A 35 3.73 13.36 -32.50
C VAL A 35 3.64 11.86 -32.77
N SER A 36 3.87 11.07 -31.75
CA SER A 36 3.52 9.66 -31.75
C SER A 36 2.00 9.64 -31.81
N ASN A 37 1.45 9.43 -33.01
CA ASN A 37 0.09 8.94 -33.17
C ASN A 37 0.08 7.54 -32.57
N GLN A 38 -0.07 7.48 -31.25
CA GLN A 38 -0.50 6.27 -30.58
C GLN A 38 -1.94 6.12 -31.01
N GLU A 39 -2.19 5.20 -31.95
CA GLU A 39 -3.53 4.75 -32.26
C GLU A 39 -4.15 4.30 -30.94
N LYS A 40 -5.07 5.11 -30.43
CA LYS A 40 -5.90 4.81 -29.28
C LYS A 40 -6.65 3.52 -29.62
N SER A 41 -6.27 2.42 -28.99
CA SER A 41 -6.91 1.12 -29.18
C SER A 41 -8.18 1.11 -28.37
N TYR A 42 -9.22 1.75 -28.91
CA TYR A 42 -10.54 1.72 -28.30
C TYR A 42 -11.05 0.28 -28.25
N SER A 43 -11.62 -0.12 -27.12
CA SER A 43 -12.48 -1.30 -27.07
C SER A 43 -13.73 -0.99 -27.91
N GLU A 44 -13.76 -1.51 -29.14
CA GLU A 44 -14.86 -1.36 -30.12
C GLU A 44 -16.23 -1.76 -29.55
N SER A 45 -16.23 -2.59 -28.50
CA SER A 45 -17.41 -2.98 -27.73
C SER A 45 -18.07 -1.83 -26.96
N ILE A 46 -17.31 -0.84 -26.46
CA ILE A 46 -17.86 0.25 -25.61
C ILE A 46 -18.43 1.41 -26.45
N LEU A 47 -17.98 1.56 -27.70
CA LEU A 47 -18.44 2.62 -28.60
C LEU A 47 -19.79 2.32 -29.26
N ASN A 48 -20.25 1.07 -29.19
CA ASN A 48 -21.55 0.67 -29.70
C ASN A 48 -22.64 0.98 -28.65
N GLU A 49 -23.60 1.84 -29.01
CA GLU A 49 -24.70 2.23 -28.11
C GLU A 49 -25.60 1.05 -27.67
N ASP A 50 -25.60 -0.03 -28.44
CA ASP A 50 -26.35 -1.27 -28.17
C ASP A 50 -25.54 -2.34 -27.40
N ALA A 51 -24.31 -2.04 -26.98
CA ALA A 51 -23.48 -3.03 -26.30
C ALA A 51 -23.95 -3.30 -24.87
N ASP A 52 -24.01 -4.58 -24.51
CA ASP A 52 -24.26 -4.99 -23.13
C ASP A 52 -23.02 -4.74 -22.26
N LEU A 53 -23.00 -3.58 -21.62
CA LEU A 53 -21.93 -3.15 -20.72
C LEU A 53 -21.82 -4.02 -19.46
N SER A 54 -22.81 -4.87 -19.15
CA SER A 54 -22.75 -5.77 -17.99
C SER A 54 -21.76 -6.92 -18.17
N SER A 55 -21.44 -7.29 -19.41
CA SER A 55 -20.46 -8.32 -19.73
C SER A 55 -19.01 -7.82 -19.73
N VAL A 56 -18.80 -6.49 -19.76
CA VAL A 56 -17.47 -5.90 -19.86
C VAL A 56 -16.90 -5.67 -18.44
N PRO A 57 -15.64 -6.01 -18.16
CA PRO A 57 -15.05 -5.77 -16.85
C PRO A 57 -15.08 -4.28 -16.49
N THR A 58 -15.43 -3.98 -15.23
CA THR A 58 -15.56 -2.60 -14.74
C THR A 58 -14.29 -1.75 -14.96
N SER A 59 -13.11 -2.38 -14.93
CA SER A 59 -11.84 -1.71 -15.23
C SER A 59 -11.75 -1.21 -16.66
N GLU A 60 -12.22 -2.01 -17.63
CA GLU A 60 -12.19 -1.65 -19.05
C GLU A 60 -13.17 -0.51 -19.34
N ILE A 61 -14.36 -0.54 -18.73
CA ILE A 61 -15.32 0.57 -18.81
C ILE A 61 -14.70 1.87 -18.26
N ILE A 62 -14.06 1.81 -17.09
CA ILE A 62 -13.41 2.96 -16.45
C ILE A 62 -12.29 3.52 -17.34
N ASP A 63 -11.47 2.65 -17.92
CA ASP A 63 -10.35 3.04 -18.77
C ASP A 63 -10.84 3.66 -20.08
N SER A 64 -11.89 3.10 -20.70
CA SER A 64 -12.55 3.70 -21.87
C SER A 64 -13.13 5.09 -21.55
N ILE A 65 -13.78 5.27 -20.39
CA ILE A 65 -14.30 6.59 -19.98
C ILE A 65 -13.16 7.60 -19.84
N LEU A 66 -12.04 7.22 -19.22
CA LEU A 66 -10.88 8.12 -19.07
C LEU A 66 -10.26 8.50 -20.41
N GLU A 67 -10.22 7.56 -21.37
CA GLU A 67 -9.62 7.78 -22.69
C GLU A 67 -10.48 8.68 -23.62
N MET A 68 -11.80 8.57 -23.49
CA MET A 68 -12.78 9.38 -24.24
C MET A 68 -13.02 10.76 -23.61
N ASN A 69 -12.80 10.89 -22.31
CA ASN A 69 -13.18 12.09 -21.57
C ASN A 69 -12.22 13.25 -21.81
N SER A 70 -12.77 14.44 -22.07
CA SER A 70 -12.03 15.70 -22.19
C SER A 70 -12.22 16.64 -20.99
N ASP A 71 -13.16 16.35 -20.08
CA ASP A 71 -13.44 17.19 -18.91
C ASP A 71 -12.60 16.74 -17.69
N PRO A 72 -11.67 17.56 -17.17
CA PRO A 72 -10.84 17.18 -16.02
C PRO A 72 -11.63 16.93 -14.73
N ARG A 73 -12.88 17.40 -14.63
CA ARG A 73 -13.76 17.10 -13.49
C ARG A 73 -14.26 15.67 -13.52
N ILE A 74 -14.65 15.19 -14.70
CA ILE A 74 -15.11 13.80 -14.91
C ILE A 74 -13.94 12.85 -14.68
N GLU A 75 -12.75 13.19 -15.20
CA GLU A 75 -11.53 12.41 -15.00
C GLU A 75 -11.25 12.18 -13.51
N ARG A 76 -11.31 13.25 -12.71
CA ARG A 76 -11.12 13.16 -11.25
C ARG A 76 -12.13 12.25 -10.57
N LEU A 77 -13.41 12.32 -10.97
CA LEU A 77 -14.47 11.47 -10.41
C LEU A 77 -14.27 10.00 -10.78
N VAL A 78 -13.89 9.73 -12.02
CA VAL A 78 -13.66 8.37 -12.54
C VAL A 78 -12.42 7.75 -11.90
N LEU A 79 -11.35 8.52 -11.71
CA LEU A 79 -10.17 8.06 -10.95
C LEU A 79 -10.51 7.76 -9.49
N ALA A 80 -11.34 8.58 -8.84
CA ALA A 80 -11.81 8.32 -7.50
C ALA A 80 -12.69 7.05 -7.44
N LEU A 81 -13.51 6.81 -8.46
CA LEU A 81 -14.29 5.58 -8.60
C LEU A 81 -13.38 4.37 -8.78
N LYS A 82 -12.40 4.44 -9.68
CA LYS A 82 -11.39 3.39 -9.91
C LYS A 82 -10.68 2.97 -8.64
N ALA A 83 -10.33 3.94 -7.79
CA ALA A 83 -9.68 3.68 -6.50
C ALA A 83 -10.63 3.04 -5.47
N ARG A 84 -11.94 3.32 -5.53
CA ARG A 84 -12.94 2.83 -4.56
C ARG A 84 -13.53 1.47 -4.93
N THR A 85 -13.58 1.10 -6.22
CA THR A 85 -14.17 -0.17 -6.66
C THR A 85 -13.52 -1.40 -5.99
N PRO A 86 -12.18 -1.52 -5.90
CA PRO A 86 -11.56 -2.63 -5.16
C PRO A 86 -11.89 -2.59 -3.66
N GLN A 87 -11.98 -1.38 -3.09
CA GLN A 87 -12.24 -1.18 -1.67
C GLN A 87 -13.64 -1.65 -1.28
N GLY A 88 -14.66 -1.43 -2.12
CA GLY A 88 -16.03 -1.86 -1.81
C GLY A 88 -16.18 -3.38 -1.67
N VAL A 89 -15.45 -4.15 -2.47
CA VAL A 89 -15.44 -5.62 -2.37
C VAL A 89 -14.69 -6.06 -1.12
N ALA A 90 -13.53 -5.47 -0.83
CA ALA A 90 -12.77 -5.76 0.38
C ALA A 90 -13.58 -5.43 1.65
N ASP A 91 -14.22 -4.27 1.68
CA ASP A 91 -15.06 -3.82 2.79
C ASP A 91 -16.26 -4.76 3.01
N ALA A 92 -16.88 -5.25 1.93
CA ALA A 92 -17.98 -6.21 2.01
C ALA A 92 -17.51 -7.55 2.61
N VAL A 93 -16.35 -8.06 2.17
CA VAL A 93 -15.74 -9.29 2.72
C VAL A 93 -15.39 -9.12 4.19
N GLU A 94 -14.76 -8.00 4.57
CA GLU A 94 -14.38 -7.74 5.96
C GLU A 94 -15.61 -7.48 6.85
N ALA A 95 -16.66 -6.84 6.34
CA ALA A 95 -17.93 -6.69 7.04
C ALA A 95 -18.62 -8.04 7.26
N GLU A 96 -18.58 -8.92 6.27
CA GLU A 96 -19.10 -10.28 6.37
C GLU A 96 -18.33 -11.10 7.41
N LYS A 97 -16.98 -11.10 7.35
CA LYS A 97 -16.13 -11.76 8.35
C LYS A 97 -16.42 -11.24 9.76
N ARG A 98 -16.49 -9.92 9.93
CA ARG A 98 -16.80 -9.30 11.22
C ARG A 98 -18.20 -9.67 11.71
N GLY A 99 -19.18 -9.76 10.81
CA GLY A 99 -20.54 -10.17 11.13
C GLY A 99 -20.65 -11.60 11.68
N ARG A 100 -19.64 -12.45 11.43
CA ARG A 100 -19.56 -13.83 11.93
C ARG A 100 -18.45 -14.04 12.97
N SER A 101 -17.75 -12.99 13.38
CA SER A 101 -16.65 -13.08 14.34
C SER A 101 -17.12 -12.76 15.75
N ILE A 102 -16.58 -13.48 16.74
CA ILE A 102 -16.76 -13.20 18.16
C ILE A 102 -15.42 -12.68 18.70
N VAL A 103 -15.44 -11.54 19.41
CA VAL A 103 -14.25 -10.98 20.06
C VAL A 103 -14.26 -11.37 21.53
N ILE A 104 -13.25 -12.15 21.95
CA ILE A 104 -13.05 -12.54 23.35
C ILE A 104 -11.86 -11.76 23.90
N SER A 105 -12.08 -10.97 24.94
CA SER A 105 -11.05 -10.15 25.60
C SER A 105 -10.94 -10.49 27.08
N GLY A 106 -9.78 -10.22 27.66
CA GLY A 106 -9.54 -10.43 29.10
C GLY A 106 -9.26 -11.88 29.48
N VAL A 107 -8.88 -12.73 28.52
CA VAL A 107 -8.42 -14.09 28.79
C VAL A 107 -7.02 -14.01 29.41
N PRO A 108 -6.79 -14.62 30.59
CA PRO A 108 -5.45 -14.65 31.18
C PRO A 108 -4.50 -15.45 30.30
N GLU A 109 -3.41 -14.84 29.84
CA GLU A 109 -2.40 -15.49 29.00
C GLU A 109 -1.39 -16.27 29.85
N CYS A 110 -0.81 -17.32 29.26
CA CYS A 110 0.30 -18.04 29.86
C CYS A 110 1.57 -17.18 29.85
N GLY A 111 2.41 -17.32 30.89
CA GLY A 111 3.63 -16.53 31.06
C GLY A 111 4.59 -16.65 29.87
N LEU A 112 5.29 -15.57 29.56
CA LEU A 112 6.24 -15.48 28.43
C LEU A 112 7.44 -16.43 28.55
N ASP A 113 7.65 -16.98 29.75
CA ASP A 113 8.69 -17.98 30.04
C ASP A 113 8.41 -19.33 29.36
N GLN A 114 7.18 -19.56 28.89
CA GLN A 114 6.82 -20.79 28.19
C GLN A 114 7.02 -20.70 26.66
N PRO A 115 7.36 -21.85 26.02
CA PRO A 115 7.42 -21.94 24.57
C PRO A 115 6.12 -21.50 23.89
N LEU A 116 6.23 -20.90 22.70
CA LEU A 116 5.08 -20.45 21.90
C LEU A 116 4.02 -21.54 21.71
N SER A 117 4.44 -22.77 21.44
CA SER A 117 3.54 -23.91 21.23
C SER A 117 2.69 -24.25 22.46
N VAL A 118 3.23 -24.05 23.66
CA VAL A 118 2.49 -24.29 24.92
C VAL A 118 1.54 -23.13 25.19
N ARG A 119 1.99 -21.88 24.99
CA ARG A 119 1.16 -20.69 25.14
C ARG A 119 -0.03 -20.69 24.18
N GLN A 120 0.19 -21.09 22.93
CA GLN A 120 -0.87 -21.20 21.94
C GLN A 120 -1.92 -22.23 22.35
N LYS A 121 -1.51 -23.44 22.72
CA LYS A 121 -2.43 -24.49 23.17
C LYS A 121 -3.23 -24.10 24.41
N ASP A 122 -2.59 -23.43 25.37
CA ASP A 122 -3.27 -22.94 26.57
C ASP A 122 -4.34 -21.90 26.22
N LEU A 123 -4.02 -20.95 25.32
CA LEU A 123 -4.98 -19.95 24.86
C LEU A 123 -6.15 -20.59 24.10
N GLU A 124 -5.86 -21.47 23.15
CA GLU A 124 -6.87 -22.22 22.38
C GLU A 124 -7.79 -23.01 23.32
N GLN A 125 -7.24 -23.71 24.31
CA GLN A 125 -8.02 -24.47 25.28
C GLN A 125 -8.95 -23.57 26.12
N LYS A 126 -8.47 -22.38 26.52
CA LYS A 126 -9.29 -21.41 27.26
C LYS A 126 -10.41 -20.84 26.39
N VAL A 127 -10.12 -20.53 25.13
CA VAL A 127 -11.12 -20.06 24.16
C VAL A 127 -12.18 -21.13 23.93
N VAL A 128 -11.78 -22.39 23.68
CA VAL A 128 -12.71 -23.52 23.51
C VAL A 128 -13.61 -23.68 24.73
N SER A 129 -13.05 -23.63 25.93
CA SER A 129 -13.85 -23.72 27.17
C SER A 129 -14.91 -22.61 27.30
N ILE A 130 -14.58 -21.39 26.87
CA ILE A 130 -15.53 -20.27 26.84
C ILE A 130 -16.63 -20.54 25.79
N LEU A 131 -16.26 -20.98 24.59
CA LEU A 131 -17.21 -21.28 23.52
C LEU A 131 -18.16 -22.43 23.90
N ASP A 132 -17.63 -23.50 24.52
CA ASP A 132 -18.40 -24.62 25.06
C ASP A 132 -19.40 -24.15 26.13
N THR A 133 -18.96 -23.25 27.03
CA THR A 133 -19.82 -22.67 28.07
C THR A 133 -20.95 -21.83 27.48
N LEU A 134 -20.68 -21.10 26.41
CA LEU A 134 -21.67 -20.30 25.68
C LEU A 134 -22.57 -21.16 24.77
N GLY A 135 -22.25 -22.45 24.58
CA GLY A 135 -23.01 -23.36 23.73
C GLY A 135 -22.98 -22.97 22.26
N VAL A 136 -21.88 -22.36 21.79
CA VAL A 136 -21.70 -21.99 20.39
C VAL A 136 -20.87 -23.04 19.65
N ASP A 137 -21.46 -23.59 18.59
CA ASP A 137 -20.83 -24.58 17.73
C ASP A 137 -19.86 -23.91 16.73
N CYS A 138 -18.74 -23.39 17.25
CA CYS A 138 -17.69 -22.78 16.44
C CYS A 138 -16.29 -23.16 16.95
N VAL A 139 -15.32 -23.14 16.04
CA VAL A 139 -13.90 -23.45 16.34
C VAL A 139 -13.07 -22.20 16.01
N PRO A 140 -12.07 -21.84 16.84
CA PRO A 140 -11.13 -20.78 16.48
C PRO A 140 -10.33 -21.18 15.23
N GLU A 141 -10.36 -20.32 14.20
CA GLU A 141 -9.54 -20.43 12.97
C GLU A 141 -8.11 -19.89 13.16
#